data_AF-A0A5E4CKN7-F1
#
_entry.id   AF-A0A5E4CKN7-F1
#
_cell.length_a   1.000
_cell.length_b   1.000
_cell.length_c   1.000
_cell.angle_alpha   90.00
_cell.angle_beta   90.00
_cell.angle_gamma   90.00
#
_symmetry.space_group_name_H-M   'P 1'
#
loop_
_entity.id
_entity.type
_entity.pdbx_description
1 polymer ?
#
loop_
_entity_poly.entity_id
_entity_poly.type
_entity_poly.pdbx_seq_one_letter_code
_entity_poly.pdbx_strand_id
1 'polypeptide(L)'
;MNIACGQMCSMAVVDTGEVYVWGYNGNGQLGLGSSGNQPTPCRVAALQGIRVQRVACGYAHTLVLTDEGQVYAWGANSYGQLGTGNKSNQSYPTPVVVEKDRIIEIAACHSAHTSAAKTQGGHVYMWGQCRGQSVILPHLTHFSCTDDVFACFATPAVTWRLLSVEPDDHLTVAESLKREFDNPDTADLKFLVDGKYIYAHKVLLKIRCEHFRSSLEDNEDDIVEMSEFSYPVYRAFLEYLYTDSISLSPEEAVGLLDLATFYRENRLKKLCQQTIKQGICEENAIALLSAAVKYDAQDLEDFCFRFCINHLTVVTQTSGFAEMDHDLLKNFISKASRVGAFKN
;
A
#
# COMPACT_ATOMS: atom_id res chain seq x y z
N MET A 1 -32.10 -8.57 6.45
CA MET A 1 -32.17 -7.33 7.26
C MET A 1 -30.79 -6.68 7.36
N ASN A 2 -30.68 -5.39 6.99
CA ASN A 2 -29.44 -4.60 7.07
C ASN A 2 -29.66 -3.44 8.05
N ILE A 3 -28.74 -3.19 8.98
CA ILE A 3 -28.86 -2.15 10.00
C ILE A 3 -27.63 -1.25 9.93
N ALA A 4 -27.85 0.07 9.99
CA ALA A 4 -26.78 1.05 10.11
C ALA A 4 -27.09 2.07 11.20
N CYS A 5 -26.05 2.47 11.94
CA CYS A 5 -26.15 3.44 13.02
C CYS A 5 -25.30 4.66 12.68
N GLY A 6 -25.92 5.84 12.69
CA GLY A 6 -25.21 7.12 12.75
C GLY A 6 -24.92 7.50 14.20
N GLN A 7 -24.45 8.72 14.44
CA GLN A 7 -24.06 9.16 15.79
C GLN A 7 -25.21 9.11 16.82
N MET A 8 -26.41 9.54 16.41
CA MET A 8 -27.59 9.62 17.28
C MET A 8 -28.87 9.14 16.58
N CYS A 9 -28.72 8.38 15.49
CA CYS A 9 -29.83 7.83 14.73
C CYS A 9 -29.51 6.40 14.30
N SER A 10 -30.55 5.61 14.10
CA SER A 10 -30.45 4.23 13.66
C SER A 10 -31.41 3.99 12.52
N MET A 11 -31.01 3.07 11.65
CA MET A 11 -31.75 2.74 10.45
C MET A 11 -31.73 1.24 10.22
N ALA A 12 -32.84 0.72 9.72
CA ALA A 12 -32.98 -0.66 9.34
C ALA A 12 -33.64 -0.77 7.96
N VAL A 13 -33.08 -1.63 7.12
CA VAL A 13 -33.66 -2.10 5.87
C VAL A 13 -34.19 -3.50 6.12
N VAL A 14 -35.50 -3.67 5.99
CA VAL A 14 -36.17 -4.96 6.09
C VAL A 14 -36.13 -5.70 4.75
N ASP A 15 -36.46 -6.99 4.73
CA ASP A 15 -36.28 -7.84 3.53
C ASP A 15 -37.20 -7.44 2.36
N THR A 16 -38.28 -6.71 2.64
CA THR A 16 -39.15 -6.05 1.63
C THR A 16 -38.45 -4.89 0.91
N GLY A 17 -37.32 -4.42 1.44
CA GLY A 17 -36.57 -3.25 0.97
C GLY A 17 -37.06 -1.92 1.54
N GLU A 18 -37.99 -1.94 2.50
CA GLU A 18 -38.46 -0.74 3.18
C GLU A 18 -37.44 -0.26 4.23
N VAL A 19 -37.32 1.07 4.37
CA VAL A 19 -36.38 1.72 5.31
C VAL A 19 -37.13 2.28 6.50
N TYR A 20 -36.72 1.85 7.70
CA TYR A 20 -37.17 2.37 8.98
C TYR A 20 -36.06 3.15 9.66
N VAL A 21 -36.41 4.27 10.27
CA VAL A 21 -35.48 5.23 10.87
C VAL A 21 -35.98 5.70 12.23
N TRP A 22 -35.07 5.94 13.17
CA TRP A 22 -35.38 6.52 14.47
C TRP A 22 -34.16 7.23 15.08
N GLY A 23 -34.40 8.07 16.07
CA GLY A 23 -33.42 8.85 16.80
C GLY A 23 -33.49 10.35 16.50
N TYR A 24 -32.33 10.99 16.56
CA TYR A 24 -32.15 12.42 16.37
C TYR A 24 -32.27 12.82 14.89
N ASN A 25 -32.94 13.95 14.62
CA ASN A 25 -33.25 14.42 13.26
C ASN A 25 -32.95 15.91 13.02
N GLY A 26 -32.14 16.55 13.86
CA GLY A 26 -31.92 18.01 13.77
C GLY A 26 -31.35 18.50 12.42
N ASN A 27 -30.69 17.62 11.65
CA ASN A 27 -30.17 17.91 10.32
C ASN A 27 -30.98 17.26 9.17
N GLY A 28 -32.13 16.67 9.48
CA GLY A 28 -32.91 15.91 8.50
C GLY A 28 -32.35 14.50 8.22
N GLN A 29 -31.45 13.97 9.05
CA GLN A 29 -30.80 12.67 8.84
C GLN A 29 -31.77 11.47 8.85
N LEU A 30 -33.02 11.64 9.26
CA LEU A 30 -34.03 10.58 9.16
C LEU A 30 -34.73 10.56 7.78
N GLY A 31 -34.60 11.58 6.95
CA GLY A 31 -35.19 11.56 5.60
C GLY A 31 -36.72 11.70 5.58
N LEU A 32 -37.32 12.18 6.68
CA LEU A 32 -38.78 12.25 6.89
C LEU A 32 -39.41 13.57 6.42
N GLY A 33 -38.66 14.42 5.72
CA GLY A 33 -39.11 15.74 5.30
C GLY A 33 -39.24 16.77 6.42
N SER A 34 -38.81 16.43 7.62
CA SER A 34 -38.86 17.27 8.82
C SER A 34 -37.55 17.20 9.59
N SER A 35 -37.39 18.06 10.59
CA SER A 35 -36.25 18.06 11.54
C SER A 35 -36.64 17.55 12.94
N GLY A 36 -37.85 16.98 13.08
CA GLY A 36 -38.34 16.44 14.35
C GLY A 36 -37.76 15.07 14.66
N ASN A 37 -37.28 14.88 15.89
CA ASN A 37 -36.77 13.59 16.39
C ASN A 37 -37.86 12.52 16.36
N GLN A 38 -37.46 11.25 16.19
CA GLN A 38 -38.36 10.11 16.22
C GLN A 38 -37.91 9.11 17.27
N PRO A 39 -38.55 9.02 18.44
CA PRO A 39 -38.14 8.09 19.49
C PRO A 39 -38.44 6.63 19.14
N THR A 40 -39.30 6.38 18.14
CA THR A 40 -39.72 5.05 17.70
C THR A 40 -39.47 4.88 16.20
N PRO A 41 -39.28 3.63 15.71
CA PRO A 41 -39.09 3.36 14.29
C PRO A 41 -40.21 3.92 13.44
N CYS A 42 -39.85 4.77 12.47
CA CYS A 42 -40.75 5.38 11.51
C CYS A 42 -40.31 5.01 10.09
N ARG A 43 -41.26 4.73 9.21
CA ARG A 43 -40.96 4.38 7.81
C ARG A 43 -40.65 5.63 7.00
N VAL A 44 -39.62 5.57 6.15
CA VAL A 44 -39.30 6.64 5.19
C VAL A 44 -40.24 6.54 3.99
N ALA A 45 -41.37 7.26 4.05
CA ALA A 45 -42.40 7.23 3.00
C ALA A 45 -41.87 7.69 1.63
N ALA A 46 -40.86 8.58 1.59
CA ALA A 46 -40.26 9.07 0.36
C ALA A 46 -39.55 7.97 -0.47
N LEU A 47 -39.25 6.81 0.13
CA LEU A 47 -38.68 5.65 -0.56
C LEU A 47 -39.74 4.59 -0.91
N GLN A 48 -41.02 4.91 -0.81
CA GLN A 48 -42.09 3.97 -1.16
C GLN A 48 -42.00 3.55 -2.63
N GLY A 49 -42.03 2.24 -2.87
CA GLY A 49 -41.87 1.66 -4.21
C GLY A 49 -40.43 1.48 -4.67
N ILE A 50 -39.46 1.98 -3.91
CA ILE A 50 -38.03 1.78 -4.16
C ILE A 50 -37.53 0.68 -3.23
N ARG A 51 -36.95 -0.39 -3.80
CA ARG A 51 -36.43 -1.50 -3.02
C ARG A 51 -34.98 -1.22 -2.60
N VAL A 52 -34.80 -0.88 -1.32
CA VAL A 52 -33.45 -0.66 -0.75
C VAL A 52 -32.81 -1.99 -0.38
N GLN A 53 -31.53 -2.16 -0.71
CA GLN A 53 -30.74 -3.33 -0.34
C GLN A 53 -29.79 -3.06 0.83
N ARG A 54 -29.19 -1.85 0.87
CA ARG A 54 -28.20 -1.48 1.90
C ARG A 54 -28.42 -0.07 2.37
N VAL A 55 -28.09 0.17 3.64
CA VAL A 55 -28.01 1.50 4.23
C VAL A 55 -26.61 1.69 4.81
N ALA A 56 -26.08 2.91 4.70
CA ALA A 56 -24.84 3.33 5.34
C ALA A 56 -25.08 4.68 6.02
N CYS A 57 -24.58 4.83 7.25
CA CYS A 57 -24.73 6.05 8.03
C CYS A 57 -23.37 6.67 8.29
N GLY A 58 -23.22 7.95 7.96
CA GLY A 58 -22.11 8.76 8.41
C GLY A 58 -22.42 9.48 9.73
N TYR A 59 -21.68 10.55 10.03
CA TYR A 59 -21.87 11.32 11.27
C TYR A 59 -23.33 11.79 11.48
N ALA A 60 -23.89 12.47 10.48
CA ALA A 60 -25.26 12.99 10.47
C ALA A 60 -25.90 12.95 9.08
N HIS A 61 -25.48 12.01 8.24
CA HIS A 61 -26.02 11.79 6.90
C HIS A 61 -26.20 10.29 6.64
N THR A 62 -27.04 9.98 5.67
CA THR A 62 -27.38 8.62 5.30
C THR A 62 -27.24 8.45 3.80
N LEU A 63 -26.73 7.28 3.42
CA LEU A 63 -26.79 6.76 2.06
C LEU A 63 -27.62 5.48 2.04
N VAL A 64 -28.37 5.26 0.97
CA VAL A 64 -28.99 3.98 0.66
C VAL A 64 -28.68 3.54 -0.76
N LEU A 65 -28.55 2.24 -0.93
CA LEU A 65 -28.33 1.59 -2.22
C LEU A 65 -29.56 0.76 -2.57
N THR A 66 -30.14 1.02 -3.74
CA THR A 66 -31.29 0.28 -4.26
C THR A 66 -30.88 -0.99 -4.99
N ASP A 67 -31.82 -1.88 -5.24
CA ASP A 67 -31.61 -3.07 -6.06
C ASP A 67 -31.32 -2.74 -7.53
N GLU A 68 -31.81 -1.61 -8.03
CA GLU A 68 -31.46 -1.05 -9.34
C GLU A 68 -30.04 -0.45 -9.38
N GLY A 69 -29.33 -0.40 -8.24
CA GLY A 69 -27.98 0.16 -8.14
C GLY A 69 -27.96 1.69 -8.16
N GLN A 70 -29.04 2.32 -7.73
CA GLN A 70 -29.13 3.76 -7.54
C GLN A 70 -28.78 4.11 -6.09
N VAL A 71 -28.23 5.31 -5.89
CA VAL A 71 -27.86 5.81 -4.56
C VAL A 71 -28.73 7.01 -4.22
N TYR A 72 -29.28 7.01 -3.02
CA TYR A 72 -29.96 8.17 -2.44
C TYR A 72 -29.24 8.61 -1.17
N ALA A 73 -29.17 9.92 -0.96
CA ALA A 73 -28.52 10.53 0.19
C ALA A 73 -29.41 11.60 0.84
N TRP A 74 -29.33 11.72 2.16
CA TRP A 74 -30.00 12.79 2.92
C TRP A 74 -29.30 13.07 4.27
N GLY A 75 -29.73 14.13 4.94
CA GLY A 75 -29.20 14.61 6.22
C GLY A 75 -28.30 15.82 6.08
N ALA A 76 -27.30 15.92 6.96
CA ALA A 76 -26.33 17.01 6.98
C ALA A 76 -25.47 17.01 5.71
N ASN A 77 -25.21 18.20 5.16
CA ASN A 77 -24.47 18.37 3.90
C ASN A 77 -23.43 19.50 3.91
N SER A 78 -23.07 20.06 5.07
CA SER A 78 -22.16 21.21 5.16
C SER A 78 -20.78 21.00 4.50
N TYR A 79 -20.36 19.74 4.30
CA TYR A 79 -19.11 19.35 3.66
C TYR A 79 -19.30 18.74 2.26
N GLY A 80 -20.53 18.69 1.73
CA GLY A 80 -20.83 18.05 0.44
C GLY A 80 -21.00 16.54 0.53
N GLN A 81 -21.16 15.98 1.74
CA GLN A 81 -21.24 14.54 1.99
C GLN A 81 -22.46 13.85 1.37
N LEU A 82 -23.44 14.60 0.85
CA LEU A 82 -24.55 14.03 0.10
C LEU A 82 -24.24 13.86 -1.39
N GLY A 83 -23.19 14.49 -1.93
CA GLY A 83 -22.83 14.34 -3.35
C GLY A 83 -23.83 14.98 -4.32
N THR A 84 -24.65 15.92 -3.86
CA THR A 84 -25.76 16.53 -4.62
C THR A 84 -25.40 17.82 -5.34
N GLY A 85 -24.10 18.15 -5.45
CA GLY A 85 -23.62 19.36 -6.11
C GLY A 85 -23.82 20.65 -5.32
N ASN A 86 -24.20 20.55 -4.04
CA ASN A 86 -24.38 21.69 -3.14
C ASN A 86 -23.99 21.30 -1.70
N LYS A 87 -24.15 22.24 -0.75
CA LYS A 87 -23.84 22.06 0.68
C LYS A 87 -25.05 22.22 1.60
N SER A 88 -26.25 22.17 1.04
CA SER A 88 -27.50 22.34 1.79
C SER A 88 -27.97 21.01 2.34
N ASN A 89 -28.32 20.98 3.63
CA ASN A 89 -28.91 19.81 4.28
C ASN A 89 -30.18 19.39 3.52
N GLN A 90 -30.42 18.08 3.44
CA GLN A 90 -31.58 17.52 2.77
C GLN A 90 -32.39 16.71 3.79
N SER A 91 -33.65 17.08 4.00
CA SER A 91 -34.56 16.33 4.86
C SER A 91 -35.30 15.21 4.11
N TYR A 92 -35.10 15.09 2.80
CA TYR A 92 -35.67 14.04 1.96
C TYR A 92 -34.55 13.26 1.24
N PRO A 93 -34.75 11.95 1.00
CA PRO A 93 -33.89 11.16 0.13
C PRO A 93 -33.73 11.82 -1.23
N THR A 94 -32.50 12.20 -1.56
CA THR A 94 -32.15 12.87 -2.81
C THR A 94 -31.25 11.95 -3.64
N PRO A 95 -31.53 11.75 -4.94
CA PRO A 95 -30.68 10.90 -5.77
C PRO A 95 -29.27 11.48 -5.91
N VAL A 96 -28.26 10.62 -5.80
CA VAL A 96 -26.86 10.95 -6.04
C VAL A 96 -26.52 10.51 -7.46
N VAL A 97 -26.12 11.46 -8.29
CA VAL A 97 -25.76 11.18 -9.68
C VAL A 97 -24.31 10.73 -9.73
N VAL A 98 -24.12 9.42 -9.87
CA VAL A 98 -22.85 8.82 -10.30
C VAL A 98 -22.98 8.51 -11.80
N GLU A 99 -21.87 8.52 -12.54
CA GLU A 99 -21.87 8.16 -13.97
C GLU A 99 -22.55 6.80 -14.20
N LYS A 100 -22.98 6.52 -15.46
CA LYS A 100 -23.98 5.51 -15.88
C LYS A 100 -23.69 4.01 -15.55
N ASP A 101 -22.82 3.73 -14.59
CA ASP A 101 -22.59 2.40 -14.07
C ASP A 101 -23.45 2.11 -12.83
N ARG A 102 -23.89 0.85 -12.73
CA ARG A 102 -24.62 0.33 -11.58
C ARG A 102 -23.74 0.38 -10.32
N ILE A 103 -24.22 0.98 -9.25
CA ILE A 103 -23.55 0.92 -7.95
C ILE A 103 -23.84 -0.42 -7.28
N ILE A 104 -22.81 -1.04 -6.72
CA ILE A 104 -22.90 -2.34 -6.01
C ILE A 104 -22.57 -2.20 -4.53
N GLU A 105 -21.99 -1.07 -4.13
CA GLU A 105 -21.54 -0.84 -2.78
C GLU A 105 -21.56 0.65 -2.45
N ILE A 106 -22.01 0.95 -1.24
CA ILE A 106 -21.97 2.28 -0.62
C ILE A 106 -21.27 2.17 0.73
N ALA A 107 -20.59 3.24 1.11
CA ALA A 107 -19.86 3.32 2.35
C ALA A 107 -19.94 4.73 2.94
N ALA A 108 -20.18 4.78 4.24
CA ALA A 108 -20.15 5.98 5.06
C ALA A 108 -19.71 5.56 6.47
N CYS A 109 -19.00 6.45 7.18
CA CYS A 109 -18.49 6.15 8.52
C CYS A 109 -18.95 7.21 9.52
N HIS A 110 -19.36 6.78 10.72
CA HIS A 110 -19.90 7.66 11.75
C HIS A 110 -18.93 8.76 12.22
N SER A 111 -17.61 8.54 12.10
CA SER A 111 -16.57 9.49 12.49
C SER A 111 -16.16 10.43 11.35
N ALA A 112 -16.71 10.24 10.15
CA ALA A 112 -16.33 10.98 8.96
C ALA A 112 -17.53 11.68 8.30
N HIS A 113 -17.22 12.80 7.64
CA HIS A 113 -18.14 13.46 6.71
C HIS A 113 -17.84 13.05 5.26
N THR A 114 -17.30 11.85 5.07
CA THR A 114 -16.92 11.28 3.77
C THR A 114 -17.91 10.17 3.40
N SER A 115 -18.25 10.13 2.13
CA SER A 115 -19.08 9.10 1.50
C SER A 115 -18.30 8.49 0.34
N ALA A 116 -18.52 7.19 0.10
CA ALA A 116 -17.94 6.49 -1.03
C ALA A 116 -18.93 5.51 -1.65
N ALA A 117 -18.73 5.21 -2.92
CA ALA A 117 -19.47 4.16 -3.62
C ALA A 117 -18.57 3.45 -4.63
N LYS A 118 -18.88 2.17 -4.89
CA LYS A 118 -18.20 1.36 -5.90
C LYS A 118 -19.19 0.86 -6.93
N THR A 119 -18.82 0.99 -8.19
CA THR A 119 -19.58 0.49 -9.34
C THR A 119 -19.30 -0.98 -9.63
N GLN A 120 -20.18 -1.61 -10.39
CA GLN A 120 -19.97 -2.96 -10.91
C GLN A 120 -18.72 -3.07 -11.79
N GLY A 121 -18.33 -1.99 -12.49
CA GLY A 121 -17.10 -1.91 -13.29
C GLY A 121 -15.82 -1.79 -12.45
N GLY A 122 -15.92 -1.72 -11.12
CA GLY A 122 -14.76 -1.61 -10.24
C GLY A 122 -14.32 -0.16 -9.93
N HIS A 123 -14.93 0.84 -10.57
CA HIS A 123 -14.66 2.25 -10.31
C HIS A 123 -15.15 2.64 -8.90
N VAL A 124 -14.29 3.32 -8.13
CA VAL A 124 -14.59 3.81 -6.78
C VAL A 124 -14.69 5.33 -6.79
N TYR A 125 -15.82 5.84 -6.30
CA TYR A 125 -16.10 7.27 -6.18
C TYR A 125 -16.08 7.69 -4.71
N MET A 126 -15.68 8.94 -4.46
CA MET A 126 -15.69 9.55 -3.12
C MET A 126 -16.22 10.98 -3.15
N TRP A 127 -16.87 11.42 -2.07
CA TRP A 127 -17.33 12.80 -1.88
C TRP A 127 -17.50 13.15 -0.40
N GLY A 128 -17.76 14.42 -0.11
CA GLY A 128 -17.81 14.97 1.25
C GLY A 128 -16.49 15.61 1.68
N GLN A 129 -16.16 15.51 2.97
CA GLN A 129 -14.91 16.05 3.50
C GLN A 129 -13.75 15.08 3.22
N CYS A 130 -12.84 15.47 2.35
CA CYS A 130 -11.68 14.67 1.93
C CYS A 130 -10.40 15.47 2.15
N ARG A 131 -9.55 15.07 3.11
CA ARG A 131 -8.31 15.82 3.49
C ARG A 131 -8.52 17.32 3.72
N GLY A 132 -9.62 17.67 4.39
CA GLY A 132 -9.97 19.07 4.68
C GLY A 132 -10.62 19.84 3.52
N GLN A 133 -10.72 19.24 2.33
CA GLN A 133 -11.46 19.81 1.21
C GLN A 133 -12.90 19.29 1.16
N SER A 134 -13.80 20.10 0.62
CA SER A 134 -15.22 19.76 0.47
C SER A 134 -15.51 19.40 -0.98
N VAL A 135 -15.73 18.11 -1.23
CA VAL A 135 -16.03 17.53 -2.54
C VAL A 135 -17.55 17.34 -2.62
N ILE A 136 -18.23 18.15 -3.43
CA ILE A 136 -19.70 18.23 -3.44
C ILE A 136 -20.39 17.30 -4.46
N LEU A 137 -19.61 16.62 -5.31
CA LEU A 137 -20.08 15.66 -6.32
C LEU A 137 -19.22 14.39 -6.22
N PRO A 138 -19.76 13.21 -6.58
CA PRO A 138 -18.97 11.98 -6.64
C PRO A 138 -17.73 12.16 -7.53
N HIS A 139 -16.55 11.98 -6.93
CA HIS A 139 -15.27 12.11 -7.61
C HIS A 139 -14.63 10.73 -7.79
N LEU A 140 -14.27 10.39 -9.03
CA LEU A 140 -13.61 9.12 -9.35
C LEU A 140 -12.22 9.06 -8.70
N THR A 141 -11.89 7.92 -8.08
CA THR A 141 -10.61 7.67 -7.42
C THR A 141 -9.79 6.63 -8.18
N HIS A 142 -8.51 6.51 -7.83
CA HIS A 142 -7.62 5.46 -8.34
C HIS A 142 -7.72 4.13 -7.55
N PHE A 143 -8.58 4.05 -6.53
CA PHE A 143 -8.69 2.87 -5.68
C PHE A 143 -9.57 1.80 -6.29
N SER A 144 -9.31 0.55 -5.89
CA SER A 144 -10.11 -0.63 -6.24
C SER A 144 -11.14 -1.01 -5.17
N CYS A 145 -11.02 -0.48 -3.94
CA CYS A 145 -11.95 -0.71 -2.84
C CYS A 145 -12.35 0.61 -2.16
N THR A 146 -13.49 0.59 -1.47
CA THR A 146 -13.98 1.74 -0.70
C THR A 146 -13.20 1.95 0.59
N ASP A 147 -12.56 0.91 1.14
CA ASP A 147 -11.78 0.97 2.38
C ASP A 147 -10.60 1.95 2.27
N ASP A 148 -9.90 1.93 1.13
CA ASP A 148 -8.78 2.84 0.85
C ASP A 148 -9.20 4.32 0.84
N VAL A 149 -10.46 4.62 0.48
CA VAL A 149 -11.00 5.98 0.53
C VAL A 149 -10.97 6.50 1.96
N PHE A 150 -11.47 5.71 2.91
CA PHE A 150 -11.52 6.13 4.31
C PHE A 150 -10.14 6.08 4.98
N ALA A 151 -9.28 5.14 4.60
CA ALA A 151 -7.90 5.10 5.07
C ALA A 151 -7.10 6.33 4.61
N CYS A 152 -7.31 6.82 3.39
CA CYS A 152 -6.51 7.90 2.81
C CYS A 152 -7.09 9.30 2.97
N PHE A 153 -8.42 9.43 3.03
CA PHE A 153 -9.12 10.71 2.91
C PHE A 153 -10.02 11.07 4.09
N ALA A 154 -10.40 10.11 4.94
CA ALA A 154 -11.16 10.42 6.15
C ALA A 154 -10.25 11.01 7.25
N THR A 155 -10.83 11.77 8.16
CA THR A 155 -10.14 12.30 9.33
C THR A 155 -11.02 12.03 10.56
N PRO A 156 -10.65 11.10 11.45
CA PRO A 156 -9.45 10.24 11.40
C PRO A 156 -9.49 9.21 10.27
N ALA A 157 -8.32 8.67 9.90
CA ALA A 157 -8.23 7.53 8.98
C ALA A 157 -8.84 6.29 9.64
N VAL A 158 -9.79 5.65 8.97
CA VAL A 158 -10.59 4.54 9.49
C VAL A 158 -10.90 3.54 8.39
N THR A 159 -11.19 2.29 8.75
CA THR A 159 -11.94 1.36 7.89
C THR A 159 -13.41 1.43 8.28
N TRP A 160 -14.31 1.46 7.31
CA TRP A 160 -15.75 1.51 7.59
C TRP A 160 -16.34 0.11 7.83
N ARG A 161 -15.63 -0.93 7.38
CA ARG A 161 -15.93 -2.33 7.69
C ARG A 161 -15.27 -2.75 9.00
N LEU A 162 -15.96 -3.64 9.72
CA LEU A 162 -15.36 -4.38 10.82
C LEU A 162 -14.22 -5.24 10.24
N LEU A 163 -13.05 -5.23 10.88
CA LEU A 163 -11.96 -6.13 10.54
C LEU A 163 -12.45 -7.56 10.79
N SER A 164 -12.80 -8.29 9.72
CA SER A 164 -13.01 -9.73 9.82
C SER A 164 -11.64 -10.38 9.77
N VAL A 165 -11.16 -10.85 10.91
CA VAL A 165 -10.00 -11.75 10.96
C VAL A 165 -10.53 -13.16 10.74
N GLU A 166 -11.11 -13.40 9.57
CA GLU A 166 -11.26 -14.78 9.12
C GLU A 166 -9.84 -15.26 8.76
N PRO A 167 -9.37 -16.38 9.32
CA PRO A 167 -8.18 -17.03 8.78
C PRO A 167 -8.56 -17.48 7.37
N ASP A 168 -8.21 -16.69 6.35
CA ASP A 168 -8.29 -17.16 4.98
C ASP A 168 -7.44 -18.42 4.89
N ASP A 169 -8.08 -19.58 4.70
CA ASP A 169 -7.42 -20.88 4.43
C ASP A 169 -6.69 -20.89 3.07
N HIS A 170 -6.67 -19.76 2.38
CA HIS A 170 -6.11 -19.57 1.05
C HIS A 170 -4.99 -18.54 1.09
N LEU A 171 -3.77 -18.98 0.76
CA LEU A 171 -2.64 -18.08 0.57
C LEU A 171 -2.94 -17.12 -0.59
N THR A 172 -2.56 -15.86 -0.43
CA THR A 172 -2.56 -14.92 -1.54
C THR A 172 -1.66 -15.42 -2.68
N VAL A 173 -1.83 -14.89 -3.89
CA VAL A 173 -0.95 -15.25 -5.03
C VAL A 173 0.52 -15.00 -4.69
N ALA A 174 0.84 -13.89 -4.01
CA ALA A 174 2.19 -13.55 -3.60
C ALA A 174 2.76 -14.55 -2.57
N GLU A 175 1.96 -14.93 -1.56
CA GLU A 175 2.38 -15.92 -0.56
C GLU A 175 2.54 -17.33 -1.16
N SER A 176 1.66 -17.69 -2.10
CA SER A 176 1.75 -18.95 -2.83
C SER A 176 3.04 -19.01 -3.65
N LEU A 177 3.35 -17.96 -4.43
CA LEU A 177 4.59 -17.87 -5.20
C LEU A 177 5.83 -17.87 -4.30
N LYS A 178 5.78 -17.16 -3.18
CA LYS A 178 6.86 -17.15 -2.18
C LYS A 178 7.14 -18.55 -1.63
N ARG A 179 6.10 -19.34 -1.37
CA ARG A 179 6.24 -20.71 -0.86
C ARG A 179 6.88 -21.66 -1.88
N GLU A 180 6.62 -21.45 -3.17
CA GLU A 180 7.17 -22.28 -4.25
C GLU A 180 8.60 -21.89 -4.67
N PHE A 181 9.20 -20.87 -4.05
CA PHE A 181 10.60 -20.51 -4.33
C PHE A 181 11.55 -21.63 -3.88
N ASP A 182 12.51 -22.00 -4.74
CA ASP A 182 13.51 -23.05 -4.49
C ASP A 182 12.91 -24.48 -4.34
N ASN A 183 11.70 -24.70 -4.85
CA ASN A 183 11.04 -26.01 -4.85
C ASN A 183 11.44 -26.84 -6.09
N PRO A 184 12.08 -28.02 -5.93
CA PRO A 184 12.49 -28.85 -7.07
C PRO A 184 11.33 -29.51 -7.83
N ASP A 185 10.16 -29.63 -7.22
CA ASP A 185 9.02 -30.34 -7.82
C ASP A 185 8.24 -29.48 -8.84
N THR A 186 8.23 -28.15 -8.65
CA THR A 186 7.45 -27.21 -9.45
C THR A 186 8.32 -26.38 -10.43
N ALA A 187 9.63 -26.33 -10.19
CA ALA A 187 10.56 -25.55 -11.00
C ALA A 187 10.82 -26.15 -12.39
N ASP A 188 10.88 -25.26 -13.39
CA ASP A 188 11.22 -25.56 -14.79
C ASP A 188 12.60 -25.00 -15.18
N LEU A 189 13.35 -24.44 -14.23
CA LEU A 189 14.71 -23.90 -14.40
C LEU A 189 15.56 -24.10 -13.16
N LYS A 190 16.85 -24.37 -13.36
CA LYS A 190 17.85 -24.54 -12.30
C LYS A 190 19.05 -23.65 -12.56
N PHE A 191 19.49 -22.92 -11.54
CA PHE A 191 20.74 -22.16 -11.59
C PHE A 191 21.81 -22.92 -10.80
N LEU A 192 22.99 -23.11 -11.40
CA LEU A 192 24.16 -23.66 -10.72
C LEU A 192 25.10 -22.50 -10.31
N VAL A 193 25.15 -22.20 -9.01
CA VAL A 193 25.98 -21.12 -8.42
C VAL A 193 26.84 -21.71 -7.31
N ASP A 194 28.16 -21.53 -7.36
CA ASP A 194 29.11 -22.09 -6.38
C ASP A 194 28.93 -23.60 -6.11
N GLY A 195 28.55 -24.37 -7.15
CA GLY A 195 28.29 -25.81 -7.03
C GLY A 195 26.97 -26.18 -6.35
N LYS A 196 26.09 -25.21 -6.09
CA LYS A 196 24.75 -25.41 -5.52
C LYS A 196 23.67 -25.06 -6.54
N TYR A 197 22.56 -25.80 -6.49
CA TYR A 197 21.41 -25.57 -7.35
C TYR A 197 20.39 -24.65 -6.68
N ILE A 198 19.82 -23.72 -7.44
CA ILE A 198 18.68 -22.89 -7.06
C ILE A 198 17.55 -23.14 -8.06
N TYR A 199 16.36 -23.51 -7.57
CA TYR A 199 15.21 -23.87 -8.39
C TYR A 199 14.28 -22.67 -8.61
N ALA A 200 13.90 -22.41 -9.87
CA ALA A 200 13.08 -21.25 -10.23
C ALA A 200 12.13 -21.55 -11.40
N HIS A 201 11.23 -20.58 -11.66
CA HIS A 201 10.18 -20.65 -12.67
C HIS A 201 10.46 -19.66 -13.81
N LYS A 202 10.70 -20.15 -15.04
CA LYS A 202 11.02 -19.36 -16.25
C LYS A 202 10.01 -18.23 -16.46
N VAL A 203 8.72 -18.52 -16.31
CA VAL A 203 7.64 -17.55 -16.51
C VAL A 203 7.76 -16.35 -15.56
N LEU A 204 8.02 -16.60 -14.28
CA LEU A 204 8.09 -15.54 -13.28
C LEU A 204 9.32 -14.64 -13.51
N LEU A 205 10.46 -15.24 -13.85
CA LEU A 205 11.68 -14.51 -14.20
C LEU A 205 11.49 -13.63 -15.45
N LYS A 206 10.84 -14.15 -16.49
CA LYS A 206 10.51 -13.40 -17.74
C LYS A 206 9.54 -12.24 -17.51
N ILE A 207 8.64 -12.34 -16.52
CA ILE A 207 7.71 -11.28 -16.15
C ILE A 207 8.43 -10.18 -15.37
N ARG A 208 9.36 -10.56 -14.48
CA ARG A 208 9.91 -9.67 -13.45
C ARG A 208 11.25 -9.04 -13.82
N CYS A 209 12.02 -9.65 -14.72
CA CYS A 209 13.33 -9.17 -15.13
C CYS A 209 13.47 -9.11 -16.65
N GLU A 210 13.79 -7.93 -17.17
CA GLU A 210 13.91 -7.70 -18.62
C GLU A 210 15.07 -8.51 -19.24
N HIS A 211 16.16 -8.71 -18.49
CA HIS A 211 17.29 -9.53 -18.93
C HIS A 211 16.86 -10.97 -19.24
N PHE A 212 16.16 -11.62 -18.29
CA PHE A 212 15.65 -12.98 -18.47
C PHE A 212 14.58 -13.09 -19.56
N ARG A 213 13.82 -12.01 -19.80
CA ARG A 213 12.86 -11.96 -20.91
C ARG A 213 13.54 -12.18 -22.26
N SER A 214 14.70 -11.57 -22.48
CA SER A 214 15.46 -11.71 -23.73
C SER A 214 16.34 -12.96 -23.79
N SER A 215 16.89 -13.39 -22.65
CA SER A 215 17.91 -14.44 -22.59
C SER A 215 17.33 -15.87 -22.59
N LEU A 216 16.10 -16.05 -22.09
CA LEU A 216 15.47 -17.37 -21.95
C LEU A 216 14.48 -17.72 -23.09
N GLU A 217 14.54 -17.05 -24.24
CA GLU A 217 13.64 -17.34 -25.38
C GLU A 217 14.04 -18.59 -26.17
N ASP A 218 15.32 -19.00 -26.15
CA ASP A 218 15.85 -19.99 -27.11
C ASP A 218 16.60 -21.20 -26.51
N ASN A 219 16.78 -21.28 -25.18
CA ASN A 219 17.55 -22.37 -24.58
C ASN A 219 16.66 -23.55 -24.16
N GLU A 220 16.89 -24.72 -24.75
CA GLU A 220 16.34 -26.01 -24.31
C GLU A 220 16.98 -26.50 -22.99
N ASP A 221 18.09 -25.90 -22.58
CA ASP A 221 18.80 -26.28 -21.36
C ASP A 221 18.10 -25.75 -20.11
N ASP A 222 17.75 -26.67 -19.21
CA ASP A 222 17.12 -26.37 -17.92
C ASP A 222 18.14 -25.94 -16.84
N ILE A 223 19.43 -25.86 -17.18
CA ILE A 223 20.52 -25.51 -16.26
C ILE A 223 21.26 -24.27 -16.76
N VAL A 224 21.30 -23.23 -15.93
CA VAL A 224 22.08 -22.00 -16.18
C VAL A 224 23.21 -21.92 -15.17
N GLU A 225 24.46 -21.99 -15.65
CA GLU A 225 25.65 -21.82 -14.81
C GLU A 225 25.92 -20.34 -14.55
N MET A 226 26.20 -19.99 -13.30
CA MET A 226 26.50 -18.62 -12.89
C MET A 226 27.71 -18.61 -11.97
N SER A 227 28.81 -18.04 -12.47
CA SER A 227 30.10 -17.96 -11.77
C SER A 227 30.49 -16.55 -11.34
N GLU A 228 29.74 -15.52 -11.75
CA GLU A 228 30.10 -14.11 -11.50
C GLU A 228 29.70 -13.63 -10.09
N PHE A 229 28.68 -14.26 -9.50
CA PHE A 229 28.13 -13.87 -8.21
C PHE A 229 28.10 -15.05 -7.25
N SER A 230 28.27 -14.76 -5.96
CA SER A 230 28.20 -15.78 -4.93
C SER A 230 26.77 -16.30 -4.75
N TYR A 231 26.65 -17.55 -4.29
CA TYR A 231 25.38 -18.20 -3.99
C TYR A 231 24.41 -17.34 -3.16
N PRO A 232 24.80 -16.75 -1.99
CA PRO A 232 23.85 -15.97 -1.19
C PRO A 232 23.32 -14.73 -1.92
N VAL A 233 24.16 -14.07 -2.72
CA VAL A 233 23.78 -12.89 -3.50
C VAL A 233 22.80 -13.28 -4.60
N TYR A 234 23.13 -14.31 -5.38
CA TYR A 234 22.30 -14.73 -6.51
C TYR A 234 20.97 -15.34 -6.04
N ARG A 235 20.97 -16.11 -4.95
CA ARG A 235 19.75 -16.63 -4.34
C ARG A 235 18.84 -15.51 -3.86
N ALA A 236 19.37 -14.48 -3.20
CA ALA A 236 18.59 -13.34 -2.74
C ALA A 236 18.02 -12.51 -3.91
N PHE A 237 18.77 -12.41 -5.02
CA PHE A 237 18.23 -11.80 -6.23
C PHE A 237 17.02 -12.55 -6.77
N LEU A 238 17.13 -13.88 -6.90
CA LEU A 238 16.02 -14.69 -7.36
C LEU A 238 14.84 -14.59 -6.37
N GLU A 239 15.08 -14.66 -5.07
CA GLU A 239 14.03 -14.51 -4.04
C GLU A 239 13.34 -13.14 -4.10
N TYR A 240 14.07 -12.08 -4.40
CA TYR A 240 13.52 -10.74 -4.63
C TYR A 240 12.52 -10.72 -5.80
N LEU A 241 12.80 -11.46 -6.88
CA LEU A 241 11.88 -11.53 -8.02
C LEU A 241 10.53 -12.15 -7.66
N TYR A 242 10.48 -13.02 -6.65
CA TYR A 242 9.24 -13.63 -6.13
C TYR A 242 8.55 -12.79 -5.05
N THR A 243 9.31 -12.10 -4.20
CA THR A 243 8.78 -11.55 -2.94
C THR A 243 8.80 -10.04 -2.83
N ASP A 244 9.47 -9.34 -3.75
CA ASP A 244 9.75 -7.89 -3.66
C ASP A 244 10.53 -7.49 -2.39
N SER A 245 11.10 -8.45 -1.66
CA SER A 245 11.81 -8.24 -0.40
C SER A 245 13.26 -8.74 -0.46
N ILE A 246 14.14 -8.11 0.32
CA ILE A 246 15.56 -8.52 0.43
C ILE A 246 15.78 -9.01 1.86
N SER A 247 16.25 -10.25 1.99
CA SER A 247 16.65 -10.88 3.24
C SER A 247 18.16 -11.13 3.25
N LEU A 248 18.96 -10.07 3.28
CA LEU A 248 20.43 -10.13 3.36
C LEU A 248 20.96 -9.21 4.45
N SER A 249 22.15 -9.56 4.96
CA SER A 249 22.94 -8.63 5.76
C SER A 249 23.33 -7.39 4.93
N PRO A 250 23.57 -6.23 5.56
CA PRO A 250 24.01 -5.03 4.83
C PRO A 250 25.29 -5.24 4.02
N GLU A 251 26.19 -6.10 4.49
CA GLU A 251 27.46 -6.43 3.82
C GLU A 251 27.23 -7.23 2.53
N GLU A 252 26.37 -8.26 2.59
CA GLU A 252 26.00 -9.05 1.41
C GLU A 252 25.09 -8.28 0.44
N ALA A 253 24.28 -7.35 0.95
CA ALA A 253 23.43 -6.49 0.14
C ALA A 253 24.23 -5.59 -0.82
N VAL A 254 25.53 -5.38 -0.55
CA VAL A 254 26.44 -4.73 -1.50
C VAL A 254 26.68 -5.61 -2.73
N GLY A 255 26.90 -6.91 -2.56
CA GLY A 255 27.02 -7.82 -3.70
C GLY A 255 25.75 -7.84 -4.55
N LEU A 256 24.58 -7.73 -3.90
CA LEU A 256 23.30 -7.60 -4.58
C LEU A 256 23.14 -6.26 -5.32
N LEU A 257 23.76 -5.18 -4.82
CA LEU A 257 23.77 -3.87 -5.48
C LEU A 257 24.55 -3.92 -6.82
N ASP A 258 25.66 -4.66 -6.85
CA ASP A 258 26.44 -4.89 -8.06
C ASP A 258 25.63 -5.68 -9.08
N LEU A 259 25.04 -6.80 -8.65
CA LEU A 259 24.14 -7.61 -9.46
C LEU A 259 22.97 -6.77 -10.03
N ALA A 260 22.35 -5.93 -9.20
CA ALA A 260 21.26 -5.04 -9.63
C ALA A 260 21.73 -4.04 -10.69
N THR A 261 22.99 -3.58 -10.61
CA THR A 261 23.57 -2.68 -11.60
C THR A 261 23.89 -3.43 -12.90
N PHE A 262 24.42 -4.65 -12.80
CA PHE A 262 24.70 -5.54 -13.93
C PHE A 262 23.43 -5.82 -14.76
N TYR A 263 22.34 -6.23 -14.10
CA TYR A 263 21.05 -6.51 -14.75
C TYR A 263 20.18 -5.25 -14.99
N ARG A 264 20.67 -4.06 -14.64
CA ARG A 264 19.97 -2.76 -14.78
C ARG A 264 18.63 -2.68 -14.04
N GLU A 265 18.50 -3.41 -12.93
CA GLU A 265 17.31 -3.44 -12.09
C GLU A 265 17.27 -2.25 -11.11
N ASN A 266 16.74 -1.12 -11.58
CA ASN A 266 16.72 0.14 -10.82
C ASN A 266 15.94 0.09 -9.50
N ARG A 267 14.88 -0.73 -9.42
CA ARG A 267 14.09 -0.88 -8.18
C ARG A 267 14.90 -1.61 -7.12
N LEU A 268 15.51 -2.72 -7.49
CA LEU A 268 16.40 -3.49 -6.62
C LEU A 268 17.57 -2.64 -6.14
N LYS A 269 18.21 -1.88 -7.05
CA LYS A 269 19.29 -0.94 -6.72
C LYS A 269 18.90 0.03 -5.59
N LYS A 270 17.73 0.66 -5.69
CA LYS A 270 17.23 1.58 -4.66
C LYS A 270 16.95 0.86 -3.34
N LEU A 271 16.39 -0.35 -3.39
CA LEU A 271 16.07 -1.14 -2.22
C LEU A 271 17.35 -1.57 -1.48
N CYS A 272 18.37 -2.08 -2.20
CA CYS A 272 19.68 -2.39 -1.63
C CYS A 272 20.31 -1.17 -0.94
N GLN A 273 20.31 0.00 -1.61
CA GLN A 273 20.83 1.24 -1.01
C GLN A 273 20.08 1.63 0.27
N GLN A 274 18.76 1.44 0.33
CA GLN A 274 17.96 1.72 1.53
C GLN A 274 18.29 0.75 2.66
N THR A 275 18.37 -0.55 2.37
CA THR A 275 18.75 -1.57 3.36
C THR A 275 20.13 -1.30 3.95
N ILE A 276 21.11 -0.96 3.10
CA ILE A 276 22.47 -0.62 3.57
C ILE A 276 22.46 0.65 4.43
N LYS A 277 21.74 1.70 4.01
CA LYS A 277 21.65 2.96 4.77
C LYS A 277 20.97 2.78 6.14
N GLN A 278 20.02 1.86 6.26
CA GLN A 278 19.33 1.55 7.51
C GLN A 278 20.14 0.61 8.42
N GLY A 279 20.98 -0.26 7.85
CA GLY A 279 21.76 -1.27 8.56
C GLY A 279 23.20 -0.88 8.90
N ILE A 280 23.62 0.35 8.61
CA ILE A 280 24.97 0.82 8.97
C ILE A 280 25.12 0.95 10.49
N CYS A 281 26.21 0.40 11.02
CA CYS A 281 26.62 0.52 12.41
C CYS A 281 28.13 0.80 12.48
N GLU A 282 28.64 1.10 13.67
CA GLU A 282 30.05 1.44 13.86
C GLU A 282 30.98 0.30 13.44
N GLU A 283 30.57 -0.96 13.61
CA GLU A 283 31.36 -2.16 13.29
C GLU A 283 31.46 -2.44 11.78
N ASN A 284 30.39 -2.21 11.02
CA ASN A 284 30.34 -2.52 9.58
C ASN A 284 30.58 -1.30 8.66
N ALA A 285 30.70 -0.09 9.23
CA ALA A 285 30.79 1.15 8.45
C ALA A 285 31.95 1.18 7.46
N ILE A 286 33.13 0.67 7.84
CA ILE A 286 34.32 0.64 6.97
C ILE A 286 34.18 -0.41 5.88
N ALA A 287 33.64 -1.58 6.20
CA ALA A 287 33.36 -2.63 5.21
C ALA A 287 32.38 -2.11 4.14
N LEU A 288 31.31 -1.43 4.57
CA LEU A 288 30.32 -0.80 3.67
C LEU A 288 30.90 0.35 2.85
N LEU A 289 31.80 1.16 3.43
CA LEU A 289 32.49 2.23 2.69
C LEU A 289 33.41 1.65 1.60
N SER A 290 34.20 0.64 1.95
CA SER A 290 35.08 -0.06 1.00
C SER A 290 34.28 -0.66 -0.15
N ALA A 291 33.17 -1.33 0.20
CA ALA A 291 32.18 -1.83 -0.74
C ALA A 291 31.63 -0.73 -1.68
N ALA A 292 31.19 0.40 -1.13
CA ALA A 292 30.62 1.49 -1.93
C ALA A 292 31.63 2.05 -2.95
N VAL A 293 32.91 2.16 -2.57
CA VAL A 293 34.01 2.56 -3.47
C VAL A 293 34.25 1.51 -4.54
N LYS A 294 34.30 0.22 -4.17
CA LYS A 294 34.53 -0.89 -5.10
C LYS A 294 33.51 -0.94 -6.24
N TYR A 295 32.25 -0.61 -5.95
CA TYR A 295 31.15 -0.66 -6.92
C TYR A 295 30.72 0.71 -7.47
N ASP A 296 31.55 1.75 -7.29
CA ASP A 296 31.32 3.11 -7.80
C ASP A 296 29.94 3.69 -7.41
N ALA A 297 29.50 3.42 -6.18
CA ALA A 297 28.21 3.86 -5.66
C ALA A 297 28.33 5.19 -4.90
N GLN A 298 28.48 6.30 -5.63
CA GLN A 298 28.76 7.64 -5.07
C GLN A 298 27.81 8.06 -3.93
N ASP A 299 26.50 7.91 -4.10
CA ASP A 299 25.49 8.27 -3.09
C ASP A 299 25.62 7.45 -1.79
N LEU A 300 26.12 6.22 -1.89
CA LEU A 300 26.34 5.35 -0.76
C LEU A 300 27.70 5.63 -0.12
N GLU A 301 28.73 5.87 -0.93
CA GLU A 301 30.06 6.25 -0.47
C GLU A 301 30.00 7.51 0.40
N ASP A 302 29.34 8.57 -0.08
CA ASP A 302 29.24 9.83 0.66
C ASP A 302 28.44 9.67 1.97
N PHE A 303 27.43 8.81 1.98
CA PHE A 303 26.67 8.49 3.17
C PHE A 303 27.51 7.70 4.21
N CYS A 304 28.15 6.61 3.78
CA CYS A 304 29.02 5.80 4.63
C CYS A 304 30.20 6.63 5.16
N PHE A 305 30.80 7.47 4.32
CA PHE A 305 31.87 8.38 4.71
C PHE A 305 31.41 9.35 5.79
N ARG A 306 30.25 9.99 5.62
CA ARG A 306 29.70 10.91 6.62
C ARG A 306 29.39 10.21 7.95
N PHE A 307 28.87 8.98 7.90
CA PHE A 307 28.67 8.17 9.08
C PHE A 307 30.00 7.89 9.80
N CYS A 308 31.03 7.46 9.07
CA CYS A 308 32.36 7.21 9.62
C CYS A 308 32.95 8.44 10.31
N ILE A 309 32.78 9.64 9.73
CA ILE A 309 33.30 10.88 10.31
C ILE A 309 32.55 11.27 11.60
N ASN A 310 31.23 11.09 11.64
CA ASN A 310 30.45 11.39 12.85
C ASN A 310 30.80 10.45 14.02
N HIS A 311 31.19 9.21 13.72
CA HIS A 311 31.54 8.17 14.69
C HIS A 311 33.05 7.86 14.71
N LEU A 312 33.89 8.81 14.29
CA LEU A 312 35.31 8.59 13.99
C LEU A 312 36.10 7.95 15.14
N THR A 313 35.78 8.35 16.38
CA THR A 313 36.46 7.86 17.59
C THR A 313 36.27 6.36 17.81
N VAL A 314 35.08 5.82 17.50
CA VAL A 314 34.78 4.40 17.65
C VAL A 314 35.21 3.64 16.40
N VAL A 315 34.91 4.18 15.22
CA VAL A 315 35.22 3.53 13.93
C VAL A 315 36.73 3.28 13.77
N THR A 316 37.59 4.20 14.21
CA THR A 316 39.06 4.03 14.16
C THR A 316 39.60 2.92 15.08
N GLN A 317 38.80 2.44 16.03
CA GLN A 317 39.16 1.35 16.94
C GLN A 317 38.63 -0.02 16.45
N THR A 318 37.84 -0.04 15.37
CA THR A 318 37.28 -1.28 14.82
C THR A 318 38.32 -2.08 14.04
N SER A 319 38.13 -3.40 13.96
CA SER A 319 38.93 -4.28 13.10
C SER A 319 38.84 -3.87 11.62
N GLY A 320 37.66 -3.43 11.17
CA GLY A 320 37.44 -2.98 9.80
C GLY A 320 38.34 -1.80 9.40
N PHE A 321 38.62 -0.88 10.33
CA PHE A 321 39.56 0.22 10.06
C PHE A 321 41.02 -0.24 10.03
N ALA A 322 41.39 -1.21 10.87
CA ALA A 322 42.74 -1.78 10.91
C ALA A 322 43.07 -2.60 9.66
N GLU A 323 42.08 -3.26 9.07
CA GLU A 323 42.21 -4.08 7.86
C GLU A 323 41.97 -3.28 6.56
N MET A 324 41.78 -1.97 6.67
CA MET A 324 41.46 -1.13 5.52
C MET A 324 42.63 -1.03 4.53
N ASP A 325 42.32 -1.09 3.23
CA ASP A 325 43.30 -0.97 2.16
C ASP A 325 44.04 0.39 2.20
N HIS A 326 45.31 0.39 1.81
CA HIS A 326 46.20 1.54 1.98
C HIS A 326 45.78 2.74 1.13
N ASP A 327 45.23 2.50 -0.07
CA ASP A 327 44.72 3.57 -0.94
C ASP A 327 43.41 4.15 -0.40
N LEU A 328 42.52 3.28 0.08
CA LEU A 328 41.27 3.69 0.71
C LEU A 328 41.54 4.49 1.99
N LEU A 329 42.50 4.08 2.82
CA LEU A 329 42.93 4.81 4.03
C LEU A 329 43.47 6.20 3.71
N LYS A 330 44.35 6.30 2.71
CA LYS A 330 44.92 7.59 2.29
C LYS A 330 43.84 8.54 1.78
N ASN A 331 42.91 8.03 0.97
CA ASN A 331 41.78 8.80 0.47
C ASN A 331 40.84 9.22 1.61
N PHE A 332 40.56 8.32 2.55
CA PHE A 332 39.74 8.59 3.73
C PHE A 332 40.35 9.71 4.58
N ILE A 333 41.63 9.62 4.94
CA ILE A 333 42.33 10.65 5.72
C ILE A 333 42.35 11.98 4.98
N SER A 334 42.62 11.97 3.66
CA SER A 334 42.61 13.18 2.84
C SER A 334 41.22 13.85 2.83
N LYS A 335 40.15 13.07 2.60
CA LYS A 335 38.76 13.55 2.60
C LYS A 335 38.36 14.03 4.00
N ALA A 336 38.73 13.32 5.06
CA ALA A 336 38.48 13.69 6.46
C ALA A 336 39.18 15.02 6.84
N SER A 337 40.42 15.22 6.40
CA SER A 337 41.17 16.45 6.64
C SER A 337 40.51 17.68 6.02
N ARG A 338 39.96 17.55 4.81
CA ARG A 338 39.23 18.63 4.11
C ARG A 338 37.92 19.00 4.80
N VAL A 339 37.24 18.03 5.40
CA VAL A 339 35.97 18.24 6.13
C VAL A 339 36.23 18.75 7.56
N GLY A 340 37.49 18.85 7.99
CA GLY A 340 37.86 19.39 9.30
C GLY A 340 37.66 18.40 10.45
N ALA A 341 37.58 17.09 10.16
CA ALA A 341 37.33 16.04 11.16
C ALA A 341 38.42 15.93 12.25
N PHE A 342 39.60 16.52 12.02
CA PHE A 342 40.73 16.53 12.95
C PHE A 342 40.95 17.89 13.66
N LYS A 343 40.03 18.85 13.50
CA LYS A 343 40.10 20.12 14.23
C LYS A 343 39.38 19.96 15.57
N ASN A 344 40.09 20.28 16.66
CA ASN A 344 39.55 20.36 18.02
C ASN A 344 38.44 21.40 18.14
#